data_AF-A0A250IEY5-F1
#
_entry.id   AF-A0A250IEY5-F1
#
_cell.length_a   1.000
_cell.length_b   1.000
_cell.length_c   1.000
_cell.angle_alpha   90.00
_cell.angle_beta   90.00
_cell.angle_gamma   90.00
#
_symmetry.space_group_name_H-M   'P 1'
#
loop_
_entity.id
_entity.type
_entity.pdbx_description
1 polymer ?
#
loop_
_entity_poly.entity_id
_entity_poly.type
_entity_poly.pdbx_seq_one_letter_code
_entity_poly.pdbx_strand_id
1 'polypeptide(L)'
;MSNNDILFRYNTSGASAATASQDKLSEGVAASHQMAKTDLPRLKKYAADFIAAGKKHDLPPALLAAIASRETRGGARLGSDGYGGNGADFGLMQVNEDSHTIQGGPFSFTHIDQATGILKKFQAAVKKKHPLWTPEQQLRGAVAAYNFGVSNVQSLAHLDEGTANDDYSSDIWARAQWLAPHIGGGAGVTSTPHQPANNVPGRPVVVTPGAGGGQGNGLIRELQELLVKYGYMTAEQVQTGPGILGPKTRAALGRVLELEGRAVPASAPVAHVPTVPASVESVKPGIPTKAVSVIAGVPLFKQGDKAWGSRRLGGKNKTTIHQAGCAMTSVAMAISKISGRSINPGELDEYLDTHGGYTGTKGNSLKWDVAAKARGLYATRLNNCSLISIDKELSAGRPVVAGVDYKDGSAGGGNGTDHWVTIVGKSQMGADVLYTAHDPASGAPFTFKANGNLLIATNAIAKYKTTGEICTFKQGNTKNV
;
A
#
# COMPACT_ATOMS: atom_id res chain seq x y z
N MET A 1 -14.06 7.34 -12.81
CA MET A 1 -14.29 7.43 -11.35
C MET A 1 -13.49 8.62 -10.85
N SER A 2 -14.03 9.47 -9.98
CA SER A 2 -13.29 10.60 -9.38
C SER A 2 -12.23 10.02 -8.42
N ASN A 3 -10.95 10.21 -8.74
CA ASN A 3 -9.90 9.35 -8.19
C ASN A 3 -9.26 9.95 -6.92
N ASN A 4 -9.43 9.25 -5.79
CA ASN A 4 -8.79 9.62 -4.52
C ASN A 4 -7.25 9.42 -4.51
N ASP A 5 -6.65 8.77 -5.52
CA ASP A 5 -5.20 8.47 -5.60
C ASP A 5 -4.26 9.65 -5.31
N ILE A 6 -4.66 10.89 -5.64
CA ILE A 6 -3.82 12.09 -5.39
C ILE A 6 -3.58 12.33 -3.89
N LEU A 7 -4.52 11.93 -3.03
CA LEU A 7 -4.40 12.04 -1.57
C LEU A 7 -3.23 11.19 -1.05
N PHE A 8 -2.94 10.07 -1.69
CA PHE A 8 -1.85 9.15 -1.32
C PHE A 8 -0.49 9.50 -1.94
N ARG A 9 -0.36 10.68 -2.57
CA ARG A 9 0.92 11.19 -3.10
C ARG A 9 1.63 12.14 -2.14
N TYR A 10 0.94 12.57 -1.07
CA TYR A 10 1.45 13.56 -0.12
C TYR A 10 1.39 13.02 1.31
N ASN A 11 2.51 13.09 2.03
CA ASN A 11 2.57 12.78 3.46
C ASN A 11 2.32 14.07 4.25
N THR A 12 1.43 13.99 5.24
CA THR A 12 1.00 15.12 6.07
C THR A 12 1.38 14.91 7.54
N SER A 13 1.53 15.99 8.30
CA SER A 13 1.61 15.97 9.78
C SER A 13 0.30 15.54 10.43
N GLY A 14 -0.86 15.82 9.81
CA GLY A 14 -2.18 15.68 10.42
C GLY A 14 -2.53 16.88 11.31
N ALA A 15 -3.33 16.64 12.35
CA ALA A 15 -3.78 17.65 13.30
C ALA A 15 -2.68 18.14 14.26
N SER A 16 -2.72 19.40 14.66
CA SER A 16 -1.95 19.95 15.79
C SER A 16 -2.58 19.55 17.13
N ALA A 17 -1.85 19.73 18.24
CA ALA A 17 -2.40 19.53 19.59
C ALA A 17 -3.70 20.33 19.85
N ALA A 18 -3.80 21.56 19.32
CA ALA A 18 -5.00 22.38 19.44
C ALA A 18 -6.22 21.69 18.79
N THR A 19 -6.08 21.23 17.55
CA THR A 19 -7.15 20.49 16.85
C THR A 19 -7.39 19.11 17.46
N ALA A 20 -6.36 18.39 17.90
CA ALA A 20 -6.52 17.05 18.50
C ALA A 20 -7.22 17.09 19.87
N SER A 21 -7.04 18.18 20.64
CA SER A 21 -7.67 18.38 21.95
C SER A 21 -9.20 18.29 21.94
N GLN A 22 -9.84 18.62 20.81
CA GLN A 22 -11.31 18.65 20.68
C GLN A 22 -11.97 17.27 20.84
N ASP A 23 -11.26 16.19 20.52
CA ASP A 23 -11.67 14.79 20.74
C ASP A 23 -10.85 14.15 21.89
N LYS A 24 -10.10 14.95 22.66
CA LYS A 24 -9.15 14.55 23.73
C LYS A 24 -8.03 13.61 23.25
N LEU A 25 -7.47 13.89 22.09
CA LEU A 25 -6.43 13.07 21.44
C LEU A 25 -5.05 13.74 21.50
N SER A 26 -3.99 12.94 21.49
CA SER A 26 -2.63 13.40 21.16
C SER A 26 -2.54 13.78 19.68
N GLU A 27 -1.65 14.71 19.34
CA GLU A 27 -1.56 15.28 17.99
C GLU A 27 -1.09 14.32 16.88
N GLY A 28 -1.21 14.79 15.64
CA GLY A 28 -0.74 14.16 14.42
C GLY A 28 -1.82 13.39 13.64
N VAL A 29 -1.37 12.71 12.57
CA VAL A 29 -2.20 11.91 11.64
C VAL A 29 -3.16 10.95 12.36
N ALA A 30 -2.77 10.38 13.50
CA ALA A 30 -3.61 9.48 14.28
C ALA A 30 -4.88 10.16 14.81
N ALA A 31 -4.79 11.42 15.25
CA ALA A 31 -5.96 12.19 15.67
C ALA A 31 -6.88 12.49 14.49
N SER A 32 -6.33 12.95 13.36
CA SER A 32 -7.10 13.19 12.13
C SER A 32 -7.87 11.94 11.67
N HIS A 33 -7.24 10.77 11.69
CA HIS A 33 -7.89 9.49 11.38
C HIS A 33 -9.02 9.15 12.36
N GLN A 34 -8.80 9.34 13.67
CA GLN A 34 -9.81 9.04 14.68
C GLN A 34 -10.98 10.06 14.66
N MET A 35 -10.73 11.35 14.40
CA MET A 35 -11.77 12.35 14.20
C MET A 35 -12.61 12.07 12.93
N ALA A 36 -11.97 11.71 11.82
CA ALA A 36 -12.67 11.28 10.60
C ALA A 36 -13.52 10.02 10.83
N LYS A 37 -13.04 9.09 11.66
CA LYS A 37 -13.79 7.89 12.08
C LYS A 37 -15.00 8.23 12.96
N THR A 38 -14.87 9.18 13.89
CA THR A 38 -15.99 9.72 14.69
C THR A 38 -17.06 10.36 13.77
N ASP A 39 -16.64 11.07 12.72
CA ASP A 39 -17.55 11.80 11.84
C ASP A 39 -18.17 10.93 10.72
N LEU A 40 -17.55 9.79 10.36
CA LEU A 40 -17.95 8.93 9.25
C LEU A 40 -19.45 8.55 9.22
N PRO A 41 -20.12 8.19 10.34
CA PRO A 41 -21.56 7.87 10.32
C PRO A 41 -22.44 9.04 9.89
N ARG A 42 -21.97 10.29 10.09
CA ARG A 42 -22.64 11.49 9.62
C ARG A 42 -22.31 11.76 8.15
N LEU A 43 -21.03 11.69 7.78
CA LEU A 43 -20.54 11.94 6.42
C LEU A 43 -21.09 10.94 5.38
N LYS A 44 -21.31 9.67 5.76
CA LYS A 44 -21.86 8.64 4.86
C LYS A 44 -23.21 8.99 4.26
N LYS A 45 -24.01 9.85 4.91
CA LYS A 45 -25.31 10.34 4.41
C LYS A 45 -25.17 11.09 3.08
N TYR A 46 -24.04 11.78 2.89
CA TYR A 46 -23.75 12.66 1.75
C TYR A 46 -22.71 12.07 0.79
N ALA A 47 -22.40 10.77 0.93
CA ALA A 47 -21.33 10.13 0.15
C ALA A 47 -21.60 10.17 -1.36
N ALA A 48 -22.86 10.06 -1.80
CA ALA A 48 -23.24 10.20 -3.20
C ALA A 48 -23.00 11.63 -3.72
N ASP A 49 -23.31 12.65 -2.91
CA ASP A 49 -23.15 14.06 -3.26
C ASP A 49 -21.67 14.45 -3.39
N PHE A 50 -20.82 14.01 -2.45
CA PHE A 50 -19.37 14.18 -2.55
C PHE A 50 -18.79 13.50 -3.81
N ILE A 51 -19.31 12.32 -4.20
CA ILE A 51 -18.91 11.63 -5.43
C ILE A 51 -19.35 12.40 -6.68
N ALA A 52 -20.59 12.92 -6.69
CA ALA A 52 -21.11 13.69 -7.82
C ALA A 52 -20.36 15.01 -8.00
N ALA A 53 -20.14 15.77 -6.92
CA ALA A 53 -19.39 17.02 -6.94
C ALA A 53 -17.91 16.79 -7.27
N GLY A 54 -17.26 15.81 -6.65
CA GLY A 54 -15.87 15.44 -6.94
C GLY A 54 -15.66 14.99 -8.40
N LYS A 55 -16.63 14.27 -8.98
CA LYS A 55 -16.63 13.95 -10.42
C LYS A 55 -16.81 15.20 -11.29
N LYS A 56 -17.70 16.12 -10.93
CA LYS A 56 -18.02 17.32 -11.71
C LYS A 56 -16.88 18.34 -11.75
N HIS A 57 -16.20 18.53 -10.63
CA HIS A 57 -15.12 19.53 -10.49
C HIS A 57 -13.70 18.94 -10.58
N ASP A 58 -13.56 17.64 -10.87
CA ASP A 58 -12.25 16.96 -10.88
C ASP A 58 -11.50 17.15 -9.55
N LEU A 59 -12.11 16.66 -8.46
CA LEU A 59 -11.58 16.74 -7.10
C LEU A 59 -11.83 15.42 -6.34
N PRO A 60 -10.99 15.06 -5.34
CA PRO A 60 -11.15 13.81 -4.60
C PRO A 60 -12.40 13.85 -3.71
N PRO A 61 -13.38 12.93 -3.86
CA PRO A 61 -14.62 12.97 -3.07
C PRO A 61 -14.38 12.79 -1.56
N ALA A 62 -13.33 12.08 -1.16
CA ALA A 62 -12.95 11.97 0.24
C ALA A 62 -12.30 13.25 0.81
N LEU A 63 -11.77 14.14 -0.03
CA LEU A 63 -11.30 15.46 0.40
C LEU A 63 -12.47 16.39 0.72
N LEU A 64 -13.55 16.33 -0.07
CA LEU A 64 -14.77 17.09 0.18
C LEU A 64 -15.43 16.65 1.50
N ALA A 65 -15.48 15.33 1.74
CA ALA A 65 -15.93 14.77 3.00
C ALA A 65 -14.99 15.10 4.19
N ALA A 66 -13.68 15.26 3.94
CA ALA A 66 -12.72 15.64 4.96
C ALA A 66 -12.82 17.12 5.35
N ILE A 67 -13.11 18.01 4.39
CA ILE A 67 -13.49 19.41 4.66
C ILE A 67 -14.75 19.42 5.53
N ALA A 68 -15.82 18.72 5.13
CA ALA A 68 -17.03 18.59 5.95
C ALA A 68 -16.77 18.00 7.36
N SER A 69 -15.78 17.11 7.50
CA SER A 69 -15.31 16.60 8.81
C SER A 69 -14.57 17.65 9.63
N ARG A 70 -13.69 18.46 9.04
CA ARG A 70 -12.96 19.53 9.75
C ARG A 70 -13.91 20.64 10.18
N GLU A 71 -14.69 21.14 9.23
CA GLU A 71 -15.61 22.26 9.40
C GLU A 71 -16.71 21.96 10.43
N THR A 72 -17.64 21.10 10.05
CA THR A 72 -18.91 20.93 10.77
C THR A 72 -18.96 19.64 11.58
N ARG A 73 -17.87 18.87 11.61
CA ARG A 73 -17.83 17.46 12.09
C ARG A 73 -18.84 16.57 11.35
N GLY A 74 -19.14 16.88 10.10
CA GLY A 74 -20.23 16.26 9.33
C GLY A 74 -21.62 16.74 9.76
N GLY A 75 -21.78 18.05 9.97
CA GLY A 75 -23.04 18.70 10.32
C GLY A 75 -23.37 18.83 11.82
N ALA A 76 -22.59 18.20 12.70
CA ALA A 76 -22.87 18.19 14.15
C ALA A 76 -22.45 19.47 14.90
N ARG A 77 -21.87 20.46 14.22
CA ARG A 77 -21.59 21.81 14.75
C ARG A 77 -22.47 22.92 14.15
N LEU A 78 -23.44 22.57 13.31
CA LEU A 78 -24.35 23.54 12.72
C LEU A 78 -25.52 23.86 13.67
N GLY A 79 -25.96 25.10 13.67
CA GLY A 79 -27.24 25.53 14.24
C GLY A 79 -28.43 24.97 13.47
N SER A 80 -29.64 25.17 14.01
CA SER A 80 -30.90 24.78 13.36
C SER A 80 -31.22 25.57 12.09
N ASP A 81 -30.57 26.73 11.94
CA ASP A 81 -30.55 27.60 10.76
C ASP A 81 -29.59 27.08 9.65
N GLY A 82 -28.65 26.22 10.00
CA GLY A 82 -27.62 25.69 9.10
C GLY A 82 -26.28 26.43 9.14
N TYR A 83 -26.07 27.41 10.02
CA TYR A 83 -24.82 28.16 10.15
C TYR A 83 -23.88 27.55 11.20
N GLY A 84 -22.59 27.87 11.11
CA GLY A 84 -21.59 27.53 12.12
C GLY A 84 -21.60 28.51 13.30
N GLY A 85 -20.76 28.22 14.31
CA GLY A 85 -20.69 29.01 15.55
C GLY A 85 -20.23 30.47 15.38
N ASN A 86 -19.76 30.87 14.19
CA ASN A 86 -19.29 32.22 13.87
C ASN A 86 -20.32 33.05 13.08
N GLY A 87 -21.53 32.54 12.83
CA GLY A 87 -22.62 33.28 12.16
C GLY A 87 -22.53 33.28 10.63
N ALA A 88 -21.45 33.81 10.04
CA ALA A 88 -21.35 34.03 8.60
C ALA A 88 -21.06 32.77 7.74
N ASP A 89 -20.74 31.64 8.38
CA ASP A 89 -20.27 30.44 7.68
C ASP A 89 -21.39 29.40 7.55
N PHE A 90 -21.88 29.18 6.33
CA PHE A 90 -23.08 28.37 6.08
C PHE A 90 -22.77 26.91 5.72
N GLY A 91 -23.57 26.00 6.24
CA GLY A 91 -23.74 24.64 5.75
C GLY A 91 -22.56 23.68 5.97
N LEU A 92 -22.75 22.44 5.49
CA LEU A 92 -21.92 21.27 5.75
C LEU A 92 -20.42 21.48 5.49
N MET A 93 -20.06 22.35 4.53
CA MET A 93 -18.69 22.69 4.14
C MET A 93 -18.33 24.16 4.37
N GLN A 94 -19.11 24.89 5.19
CA GLN A 94 -18.83 26.26 5.66
C GLN A 94 -18.44 27.21 4.51
N VAL A 95 -19.42 27.53 3.66
CA VAL A 95 -19.28 28.61 2.68
C VAL A 95 -19.57 29.93 3.41
N ASN A 96 -18.55 30.77 3.53
CA ASN A 96 -18.69 32.12 4.09
C ASN A 96 -19.58 33.00 3.21
N GLU A 97 -20.62 33.59 3.80
CA GLU A 97 -21.67 34.35 3.09
C GLU A 97 -21.23 35.77 2.70
N ASP A 98 -20.41 36.44 3.53
CA ASP A 98 -19.83 37.76 3.20
C ASP A 98 -19.05 37.72 1.87
N SER A 99 -18.44 36.56 1.58
CA SER A 99 -17.66 36.30 0.38
C SER A 99 -18.47 35.71 -0.79
N HIS A 100 -19.65 35.11 -0.53
CA HIS A 100 -20.39 34.33 -1.52
C HIS A 100 -21.91 34.29 -1.28
N THR A 101 -22.70 34.60 -2.31
CA THR A 101 -24.14 34.31 -2.30
C THR A 101 -24.40 32.81 -2.10
N ILE A 102 -25.04 32.45 -0.99
CA ILE A 102 -25.33 31.06 -0.59
C ILE A 102 -26.32 30.38 -1.55
N GLN A 103 -26.14 29.08 -1.82
CA GLN A 103 -26.97 28.31 -2.74
C GLN A 103 -27.47 26.98 -2.14
N GLY A 104 -28.80 26.85 -2.05
CA GLY A 104 -29.47 25.66 -1.52
C GLY A 104 -29.46 25.56 0.00
N GLY A 105 -30.01 24.46 0.53
CA GLY A 105 -30.01 24.18 1.97
C GLY A 105 -28.65 23.70 2.49
N PRO A 106 -28.39 23.78 3.81
CA PRO A 106 -27.06 23.56 4.42
C PRO A 106 -26.50 22.15 4.21
N PHE A 107 -27.35 21.17 3.93
CA PHE A 107 -27.00 19.77 3.67
C PHE A 107 -27.24 19.34 2.21
N SER A 108 -27.55 20.27 1.31
CA SER A 108 -27.95 19.96 -0.06
C SER A 108 -26.78 19.66 -0.99
N PHE A 109 -27.02 18.89 -2.04
CA PHE A 109 -26.08 18.73 -3.15
C PHE A 109 -25.63 20.09 -3.72
N THR A 110 -26.54 21.07 -3.84
CA THR A 110 -26.25 22.42 -4.33
C THR A 110 -25.18 23.12 -3.49
N HIS A 111 -25.27 23.00 -2.16
CA HIS A 111 -24.27 23.58 -1.25
C HIS A 111 -22.90 22.87 -1.36
N ILE A 112 -22.90 21.54 -1.44
CA ILE A 112 -21.69 20.73 -1.62
C ILE A 112 -21.02 21.06 -2.97
N ASP A 113 -21.81 21.23 -4.03
CA ASP A 113 -21.36 21.62 -5.37
C ASP A 113 -20.80 23.06 -5.41
N GLN A 114 -21.42 24.01 -4.70
CA GLN A 114 -20.91 25.37 -4.52
C GLN A 114 -19.54 25.37 -3.81
N ALA A 115 -19.45 24.73 -2.64
CA ALA A 115 -18.21 24.63 -1.86
C ALA A 115 -17.09 23.96 -2.68
N THR A 116 -17.41 22.90 -3.42
CA THR A 116 -16.48 22.20 -4.31
C THR A 116 -16.00 23.11 -5.45
N GLY A 117 -16.89 23.92 -6.04
CA GLY A 117 -16.54 24.91 -7.06
C GLY A 117 -15.64 26.03 -6.53
N ILE A 118 -15.83 26.47 -5.28
CA ILE A 118 -14.96 27.44 -4.59
C ILE A 118 -13.56 26.83 -4.41
N LEU A 119 -13.45 25.61 -3.89
CA LEU A 119 -12.18 24.90 -3.77
C LEU A 119 -11.47 24.72 -5.12
N LYS A 120 -12.21 24.46 -6.22
CA LYS A 120 -11.63 24.34 -7.56
C LYS A 120 -11.07 25.68 -8.08
N LYS A 121 -11.73 26.81 -7.77
CA LYS A 121 -11.18 28.16 -8.05
C LYS A 121 -9.89 28.41 -7.28
N PHE A 122 -9.83 28.05 -6.00
CA PHE A 122 -8.60 28.14 -5.22
C PHE A 122 -7.49 27.23 -5.77
N GLN A 123 -7.80 26.01 -6.23
CA GLN A 123 -6.82 25.13 -6.89
C GLN A 123 -6.23 25.79 -8.16
N ALA A 124 -7.05 26.42 -8.99
CA ALA A 124 -6.58 27.13 -10.17
C ALA A 124 -5.69 28.35 -9.81
N ALA A 125 -6.08 29.11 -8.79
CA ALA A 125 -5.32 30.28 -8.33
C ALA A 125 -3.99 29.90 -7.68
N VAL A 126 -3.96 28.86 -6.84
CA VAL A 126 -2.73 28.30 -6.24
C VAL A 126 -1.80 27.72 -7.32
N LYS A 127 -2.34 27.02 -8.31
CA LYS A 127 -1.56 26.54 -9.47
C LYS A 127 -0.95 27.69 -10.29
N LYS A 128 -1.62 28.84 -10.38
CA LYS A 128 -1.07 30.06 -11.02
C LYS A 128 0.01 30.72 -10.16
N LYS A 129 -0.16 30.77 -8.83
CA LYS A 129 0.81 31.35 -7.89
C LYS A 129 2.08 30.49 -7.75
N HIS A 130 1.91 29.16 -7.76
CA HIS A 130 2.95 28.17 -7.50
C HIS A 130 3.03 27.11 -8.62
N PRO A 131 3.44 27.48 -9.85
CA PRO A 131 3.45 26.58 -11.00
C PRO A 131 4.46 25.43 -10.88
N LEU A 132 5.48 25.55 -10.01
CA LEU A 132 6.51 24.54 -9.77
C LEU A 132 6.14 23.52 -8.67
N TRP A 133 5.05 23.74 -7.93
CA TRP A 133 4.55 22.76 -6.95
C TRP A 133 3.92 21.56 -7.67
N THR A 134 4.00 20.37 -7.08
CA THR A 134 3.38 19.16 -7.64
C THR A 134 1.85 19.24 -7.56
N PRO A 135 1.07 18.43 -8.32
CA PRO A 135 -0.39 18.51 -8.32
C PRO A 135 -1.01 18.31 -6.93
N GLU A 136 -0.48 17.39 -6.12
CA GLU A 136 -0.92 17.20 -4.73
C GLU A 136 -0.53 18.37 -3.81
N GLN A 137 0.63 19.01 -4.02
CA GLN A 137 1.02 20.23 -3.29
C GLN A 137 0.12 21.42 -3.67
N GLN A 138 -0.20 21.60 -4.95
CA GLN A 138 -1.15 22.62 -5.43
C GLN A 138 -2.55 22.39 -4.88
N LEU A 139 -2.99 21.14 -4.74
CA LEU A 139 -4.26 20.79 -4.11
C LEU A 139 -4.24 21.00 -2.58
N ARG A 140 -3.15 20.66 -1.87
CA ARG A 140 -3.03 20.98 -0.43
C ARG A 140 -3.06 22.49 -0.20
N GLY A 141 -2.36 23.27 -1.03
CA GLY A 141 -2.41 24.73 -0.98
C GLY A 141 -3.81 25.30 -1.29
N ALA A 142 -4.61 24.63 -2.13
CA ALA A 142 -6.01 24.98 -2.35
C ALA A 142 -6.88 24.76 -1.11
N VAL A 143 -6.60 23.72 -0.32
CA VAL A 143 -7.26 23.46 0.96
C VAL A 143 -6.87 24.52 1.98
N ALA A 144 -5.58 24.85 2.14
CA ALA A 144 -5.18 25.96 3.01
C ALA A 144 -5.86 27.29 2.60
N ALA A 145 -5.86 27.60 1.30
CA ALA A 145 -6.55 28.76 0.72
C ALA A 145 -8.06 28.79 0.97
N TYR A 146 -8.71 27.64 1.24
CA TYR A 146 -10.13 27.60 1.59
C TYR A 146 -10.41 28.24 2.96
N ASN A 147 -9.45 28.18 3.88
CA ASN A 147 -9.58 28.76 5.23
C ASN A 147 -9.04 30.20 5.34
N PHE A 148 -7.91 30.52 4.70
CA PHE A 148 -7.23 31.82 4.85
C PHE A 148 -6.99 32.63 3.56
N GLY A 149 -7.53 32.17 2.41
CA GLY A 149 -7.34 32.81 1.12
C GLY A 149 -5.99 32.53 0.42
N VAL A 150 -5.95 32.72 -0.90
CA VAL A 150 -4.78 32.43 -1.77
C VAL A 150 -3.62 33.41 -1.54
N SER A 151 -3.89 34.57 -0.95
CA SER A 151 -2.88 35.54 -0.47
C SER A 151 -1.88 34.88 0.48
N ASN A 152 -2.35 34.04 1.40
CA ASN A 152 -1.54 33.49 2.49
C ASN A 152 -0.82 32.17 2.13
N VAL A 153 -1.17 31.52 1.01
CA VAL A 153 -0.41 30.37 0.46
C VAL A 153 0.97 30.84 -0.04
N GLN A 154 1.99 30.88 0.83
CA GLN A 154 3.31 31.44 0.51
C GLN A 154 4.40 30.38 0.28
N SER A 155 4.52 29.39 1.16
CA SER A 155 5.53 28.32 1.04
C SER A 155 4.95 26.94 1.38
N LEU A 156 5.72 25.88 1.11
CA LEU A 156 5.33 24.50 1.48
C LEU A 156 5.69 24.13 2.94
N ALA A 157 6.72 24.77 3.50
CA ALA A 157 7.15 24.52 4.88
C ALA A 157 6.18 25.18 5.88
N HIS A 158 5.81 26.43 5.59
CA HIS A 158 4.93 27.28 6.40
C HIS A 158 3.53 27.37 5.77
N LEU A 159 3.00 26.26 5.25
CA LEU A 159 1.80 26.28 4.40
C LEU A 159 0.49 26.53 5.18
N ASP A 160 0.40 26.00 6.39
CA ASP A 160 -0.80 26.14 7.24
C ASP A 160 -0.62 27.24 8.31
N GLU A 161 0.52 27.93 8.39
CA GLU A 161 0.73 29.02 9.36
C GLU A 161 -0.25 30.17 9.08
N GLY A 162 -1.01 30.56 10.11
CA GLY A 162 -2.12 31.51 9.98
C GLY A 162 -3.44 30.91 9.48
N THR A 163 -3.51 29.59 9.25
CA THR A 163 -4.80 28.88 9.18
C THR A 163 -5.31 28.57 10.59
N ALA A 164 -6.60 28.24 10.72
CA ALA A 164 -7.16 27.81 12.00
C ALA A 164 -6.34 26.66 12.61
N ASN A 165 -5.81 26.86 13.82
CA ASN A 165 -4.94 25.92 14.57
C ASN A 165 -3.62 25.52 13.86
N ASP A 166 -3.16 26.31 12.88
CA ASP A 166 -1.93 26.13 12.10
C ASP A 166 -1.78 24.76 11.42
N ASP A 167 -2.90 24.08 11.16
CA ASP A 167 -2.94 22.68 10.71
C ASP A 167 -4.07 22.37 9.69
N TYR A 168 -4.72 23.39 9.14
CA TYR A 168 -6.00 23.21 8.44
C TYR A 168 -5.90 22.23 7.26
N SER A 169 -4.95 22.44 6.35
CA SER A 169 -4.76 21.52 5.22
C SER A 169 -4.08 20.22 5.64
N SER A 170 -3.20 20.21 6.65
CA SER A 170 -2.55 18.97 7.11
C SER A 170 -3.54 17.99 7.75
N ASP A 171 -4.43 18.46 8.62
CA ASP A 171 -5.48 17.68 9.25
C ASP A 171 -6.50 17.16 8.22
N ILE A 172 -7.02 18.05 7.37
CA ILE A 172 -7.96 17.67 6.29
C ILE A 172 -7.35 16.61 5.37
N TRP A 173 -6.07 16.71 5.04
CA TRP A 173 -5.42 15.72 4.16
C TRP A 173 -5.36 14.32 4.82
N ALA A 174 -5.08 14.25 6.11
CA ALA A 174 -5.08 12.98 6.86
C ALA A 174 -6.50 12.42 7.02
N ARG A 175 -7.49 13.28 7.33
CA ARG A 175 -8.92 12.89 7.33
C ARG A 175 -9.32 12.32 5.96
N ALA A 176 -8.89 12.94 4.86
CA ALA A 176 -9.20 12.51 3.49
C ALA A 176 -8.58 11.15 3.13
N GLN A 177 -7.32 10.91 3.54
CA GLN A 177 -6.66 9.61 3.38
C GLN A 177 -7.42 8.48 4.09
N TRP A 178 -7.97 8.74 5.28
CA TRP A 178 -8.79 7.78 6.03
C TRP A 178 -10.22 7.61 5.46
N LEU A 179 -10.80 8.67 4.88
CA LEU A 179 -12.15 8.64 4.28
C LEU A 179 -12.17 8.04 2.86
N ALA A 180 -11.05 8.02 2.13
CA ALA A 180 -10.95 7.48 0.77
C ALA A 180 -11.52 6.05 0.56
N PRO A 181 -11.23 5.05 1.41
CA PRO A 181 -11.85 3.72 1.31
C PRO A 181 -13.34 3.69 1.74
N HIS A 182 -13.88 4.80 2.24
CA HIS A 182 -15.27 4.91 2.70
C HIS A 182 -16.15 5.78 1.79
N ILE A 183 -15.57 6.72 1.04
CA ILE A 183 -16.27 7.73 0.24
C ILE A 183 -15.59 7.87 -1.14
N GLY A 184 -16.31 7.42 -2.19
CA GLY A 184 -15.88 7.46 -3.59
C GLY A 184 -14.84 6.43 -4.01
N GLY A 185 -14.10 5.85 -3.06
CA GLY A 185 -13.20 4.74 -3.28
C GLY A 185 -11.80 5.15 -3.73
N GLY A 186 -10.84 4.28 -3.42
CA GLY A 186 -9.42 4.44 -3.67
C GLY A 186 -8.68 3.38 -2.85
N ALA A 187 -7.68 2.72 -3.43
CA ALA A 187 -6.89 1.66 -2.78
C ALA A 187 -7.70 0.53 -2.08
N GLY A 188 -8.86 0.13 -2.64
CA GLY A 188 -9.61 -1.07 -2.25
C GLY A 188 -10.89 -0.79 -1.45
N VAL A 189 -12.05 -0.99 -2.08
CA VAL A 189 -13.38 -0.89 -1.43
C VAL A 189 -14.34 -1.94 -1.98
N THR A 190 -14.97 -2.70 -1.08
CA THR A 190 -16.31 -3.26 -1.27
C THR A 190 -17.13 -2.95 -0.02
N SER A 191 -18.34 -2.43 -0.20
CA SER A 191 -19.18 -1.93 0.89
C SER A 191 -20.37 -2.86 1.17
N THR A 192 -20.35 -3.48 2.37
CA THR A 192 -21.40 -3.49 3.44
C THR A 192 -22.81 -2.95 3.12
N PRO A 193 -23.92 -3.35 3.83
CA PRO A 193 -23.94 -3.87 5.22
C PRO A 193 -25.04 -4.93 5.58
N HIS A 194 -25.01 -5.49 6.80
CA HIS A 194 -26.11 -5.32 7.79
C HIS A 194 -25.68 -5.65 9.25
N GLN A 195 -26.53 -5.37 10.24
CA GLN A 195 -26.29 -5.52 11.70
C GLN A 195 -26.73 -6.89 12.28
N PRO A 196 -26.23 -7.27 13.48
CA PRO A 196 -26.67 -8.46 14.22
C PRO A 196 -27.72 -8.16 15.31
N ALA A 197 -28.67 -9.08 15.54
CA ALA A 197 -29.51 -9.13 16.76
C ALA A 197 -30.14 -10.53 17.01
N ASN A 198 -30.05 -10.97 18.28
CA ASN A 198 -30.98 -11.86 19.03
C ASN A 198 -31.28 -13.33 18.61
N ASN A 199 -30.68 -14.29 19.34
CA ASN A 199 -31.30 -15.15 20.40
C ASN A 199 -32.74 -15.71 20.20
N VAL A 200 -33.11 -16.98 20.51
CA VAL A 200 -32.38 -18.13 21.15
C VAL A 200 -32.52 -19.49 20.38
N PRO A 201 -33.13 -20.66 20.79
CA PRO A 201 -32.75 -21.97 20.19
C PRO A 201 -33.90 -22.89 19.64
N GLY A 202 -33.54 -24.09 19.16
CA GLY A 202 -34.41 -25.25 18.89
C GLY A 202 -33.60 -26.50 18.49
N ARG A 203 -34.10 -27.73 18.74
CA ARG A 203 -33.41 -29.03 18.51
C ARG A 203 -34.43 -30.12 18.04
N PRO A 204 -34.01 -31.34 17.67
CA PRO A 204 -33.69 -31.80 16.31
C PRO A 204 -34.72 -32.80 15.72
N VAL A 205 -34.61 -33.12 14.41
CA VAL A 205 -35.05 -34.35 13.67
C VAL A 205 -34.88 -34.06 12.15
N VAL A 206 -34.72 -34.96 11.18
CA VAL A 206 -33.92 -36.19 10.95
C VAL A 206 -34.37 -36.75 9.57
N VAL A 207 -33.44 -36.75 8.58
CA VAL A 207 -33.33 -37.72 7.45
C VAL A 207 -34.34 -37.71 6.26
N THR A 208 -33.98 -36.97 5.18
CA THR A 208 -34.03 -37.34 3.72
C THR A 208 -35.36 -37.69 3.00
N PRO A 209 -35.38 -37.85 1.64
CA PRO A 209 -34.71 -37.09 0.56
C PRO A 209 -35.69 -36.61 -0.54
N GLY A 210 -35.38 -35.54 -1.30
CA GLY A 210 -36.17 -35.16 -2.48
C GLY A 210 -35.69 -33.92 -3.24
N ALA A 211 -35.60 -34.02 -4.56
CA ALA A 211 -35.03 -33.02 -5.46
C ALA A 211 -35.69 -31.62 -5.44
N GLY A 212 -34.87 -30.58 -5.34
CA GLY A 212 -35.20 -29.19 -5.68
C GLY A 212 -33.97 -28.51 -6.28
N GLY A 213 -33.99 -28.22 -7.58
CA GLY A 213 -32.79 -27.90 -8.35
C GLY A 213 -32.40 -26.42 -8.36
N GLY A 214 -31.18 -26.10 -7.93
CA GLY A 214 -30.44 -24.89 -8.29
C GLY A 214 -29.24 -25.24 -9.15
N GLN A 215 -29.13 -24.68 -10.36
CA GLN A 215 -28.01 -24.97 -11.27
C GLN A 215 -26.69 -24.40 -10.71
N GLY A 216 -25.76 -25.29 -10.38
CA GLY A 216 -24.44 -24.95 -9.82
C GLY A 216 -23.74 -26.14 -9.16
N ASN A 217 -24.50 -27.08 -8.58
CA ASN A 217 -23.94 -28.13 -7.73
C ASN A 217 -23.63 -29.48 -8.45
N GLY A 218 -24.02 -29.63 -9.72
CA GLY A 218 -23.81 -30.87 -10.49
C GLY A 218 -22.34 -31.14 -10.80
N LEU A 219 -21.67 -30.18 -11.45
CA LEU A 219 -20.26 -30.28 -11.87
C LEU A 219 -19.30 -30.59 -10.72
N ILE A 220 -19.58 -30.07 -9.51
CA ILE A 220 -18.77 -30.34 -8.32
C ILE A 220 -18.84 -31.83 -7.94
N ARG A 221 -20.02 -32.44 -8.08
CA ARG A 221 -20.25 -33.84 -7.74
C ARG A 221 -19.71 -34.80 -8.80
N GLU A 222 -19.94 -34.52 -10.08
CA GLU A 222 -19.34 -35.29 -11.18
C GLU A 222 -17.80 -35.27 -11.11
N LEU A 223 -17.22 -34.11 -10.79
CA LEU A 223 -15.77 -33.98 -10.56
C LEU A 223 -15.31 -34.80 -9.35
N GLN A 224 -16.04 -34.78 -8.23
CA GLN A 224 -15.71 -35.60 -7.05
C GLN A 224 -15.78 -37.11 -7.36
N GLU A 225 -16.80 -37.55 -8.10
CA GLU A 225 -17.00 -38.95 -8.49
C GLU A 225 -15.91 -39.41 -9.50
N LEU A 226 -15.49 -38.55 -10.43
CA LEU A 226 -14.32 -38.78 -11.30
C LEU A 226 -13.01 -38.88 -10.50
N LEU A 227 -12.78 -37.99 -9.52
CA LEU A 227 -11.57 -37.99 -8.71
C LEU A 227 -11.45 -39.26 -7.84
N VAL A 228 -12.57 -39.82 -7.37
CA VAL A 228 -12.59 -41.13 -6.71
C VAL A 228 -12.32 -42.26 -7.71
N LYS A 229 -12.96 -42.24 -8.89
CA LYS A 229 -12.79 -43.25 -9.94
C LYS A 229 -11.33 -43.44 -10.39
N TYR A 230 -10.55 -42.37 -10.41
CA TYR A 230 -9.11 -42.41 -10.75
C TYR A 230 -8.17 -42.48 -9.53
N GLY A 231 -8.69 -42.75 -8.33
CA GLY A 231 -7.88 -42.99 -7.12
C GLY A 231 -7.24 -41.75 -6.49
N TYR A 232 -7.67 -40.54 -6.89
CA TYR A 232 -7.15 -39.27 -6.36
C TYR A 232 -7.93 -38.72 -5.16
N MET A 233 -9.07 -39.33 -4.84
CA MET A 233 -9.86 -39.14 -3.61
C MET A 233 -10.44 -40.50 -3.14
N THR A 234 -10.84 -40.58 -1.87
CA THR A 234 -11.58 -41.73 -1.33
C THR A 234 -13.07 -41.39 -1.12
N ALA A 235 -13.93 -42.39 -0.96
CA ALA A 235 -15.38 -42.19 -0.79
C ALA A 235 -15.71 -41.41 0.50
N GLU A 236 -14.94 -41.61 1.56
CA GLU A 236 -15.08 -40.92 2.85
C GLU A 236 -14.76 -39.42 2.71
N GLN A 237 -13.81 -39.06 1.82
CA GLN A 237 -13.46 -37.67 1.52
C GLN A 237 -14.53 -36.94 0.70
N VAL A 238 -15.46 -37.66 0.05
CA VAL A 238 -16.66 -37.06 -0.58
C VAL A 238 -17.73 -36.77 0.48
N GLN A 239 -17.84 -37.62 1.52
CA GLN A 239 -18.87 -37.48 2.56
C GLN A 239 -18.68 -36.26 3.47
N THR A 240 -17.51 -35.59 3.46
CA THR A 240 -17.30 -34.32 4.19
C THR A 240 -18.04 -33.12 3.57
N GLY A 241 -18.76 -33.31 2.47
CA GLY A 241 -19.50 -32.27 1.75
C GLY A 241 -18.65 -31.53 0.70
N PRO A 242 -19.26 -30.59 -0.06
CA PRO A 242 -18.60 -29.85 -1.14
C PRO A 242 -17.65 -28.76 -0.58
N GLY A 243 -16.53 -29.19 -0.03
CA GLY A 243 -15.48 -28.33 0.50
C GLY A 243 -14.59 -27.68 -0.58
N ILE A 244 -13.85 -26.64 -0.19
CA ILE A 244 -12.88 -25.96 -1.07
C ILE A 244 -11.78 -26.95 -1.46
N LEU A 245 -11.63 -27.18 -2.77
CA LEU A 245 -10.68 -28.14 -3.34
C LEU A 245 -9.25 -27.94 -2.78
N GLY A 246 -8.60 -29.03 -2.37
CA GLY A 246 -7.24 -28.98 -1.81
C GLY A 246 -6.17 -28.75 -2.90
N PRO A 247 -4.91 -28.47 -2.51
CA PRO A 247 -3.80 -28.33 -3.47
C PRO A 247 -3.60 -29.57 -4.34
N LYS A 248 -3.73 -30.77 -3.76
CA LYS A 248 -3.68 -32.05 -4.49
C LYS A 248 -4.83 -32.17 -5.51
N THR A 249 -6.04 -31.78 -5.12
CA THR A 249 -7.23 -31.83 -5.98
C THR A 249 -7.14 -30.84 -7.15
N ARG A 250 -6.59 -29.64 -6.92
CA ARG A 250 -6.26 -28.69 -8.01
C ARG A 250 -5.21 -29.26 -8.97
N ALA A 251 -4.20 -29.96 -8.46
CA ALA A 251 -3.18 -30.62 -9.29
C ALA A 251 -3.72 -31.82 -10.08
N ALA A 252 -4.77 -32.51 -9.59
CA ALA A 252 -5.48 -33.54 -10.36
C ALA A 252 -6.35 -32.92 -11.47
N LEU A 253 -7.13 -31.88 -11.15
CA LEU A 253 -7.94 -31.13 -12.13
C LEU A 253 -7.11 -30.57 -13.30
N GLY A 254 -5.90 -30.05 -13.01
CA GLY A 254 -4.98 -29.59 -14.06
C GLY A 254 -4.62 -30.69 -15.08
N ARG A 255 -4.37 -31.92 -14.62
CA ARG A 255 -4.03 -33.05 -15.50
C ARG A 255 -5.24 -33.58 -16.27
N VAL A 256 -6.44 -33.53 -15.69
CA VAL A 256 -7.68 -33.90 -16.42
C VAL A 256 -7.89 -32.93 -17.60
N LEU A 257 -7.70 -31.64 -17.39
CA LEU A 257 -7.82 -30.62 -18.44
C LEU A 257 -6.70 -30.72 -19.50
N GLU A 258 -5.50 -31.18 -19.15
CA GLU A 258 -4.44 -31.50 -20.12
C GLU A 258 -4.80 -32.69 -21.04
N LEU A 259 -5.60 -33.64 -20.55
CA LEU A 259 -5.99 -34.83 -21.32
C LEU A 259 -7.12 -34.56 -22.34
N GLU A 260 -7.81 -33.42 -22.26
CA GLU A 260 -8.93 -33.07 -23.15
C GLU A 260 -8.52 -32.23 -24.40
N GLY A 261 -7.21 -31.96 -24.56
CA GLY A 261 -6.58 -31.83 -25.88
C GLY A 261 -7.06 -30.71 -26.83
N ARG A 262 -7.04 -29.44 -26.42
CA ARG A 262 -7.29 -28.28 -27.32
C ARG A 262 -6.12 -27.29 -27.40
N ALA A 263 -5.22 -27.54 -28.36
CA ALA A 263 -4.16 -26.61 -28.80
C ALA A 263 -4.71 -25.58 -29.84
N VAL A 264 -3.97 -24.64 -30.44
CA VAL A 264 -2.72 -24.75 -31.25
C VAL A 264 -1.84 -23.44 -31.19
N PRO A 265 -0.55 -23.44 -31.67
CA PRO A 265 0.59 -22.65 -31.14
C PRO A 265 1.36 -21.70 -32.11
N ALA A 266 2.63 -21.94 -32.54
CA ALA A 266 3.56 -20.89 -33.07
C ALA A 266 4.86 -21.34 -33.84
N SER A 267 5.42 -20.47 -34.71
CA SER A 267 6.84 -20.38 -35.20
C SER A 267 7.07 -19.14 -36.13
N ALA A 268 8.17 -18.37 -36.20
CA ALA A 268 9.63 -18.47 -35.91
C ALA A 268 10.51 -19.05 -37.05
N PRO A 269 11.65 -18.40 -37.37
CA PRO A 269 12.98 -18.88 -36.93
C PRO A 269 13.88 -17.74 -36.34
N VAL A 270 14.97 -17.91 -35.58
CA VAL A 270 15.83 -19.06 -35.13
C VAL A 270 17.09 -19.35 -35.97
N ALA A 271 18.26 -18.92 -35.46
CA ALA A 271 19.60 -19.51 -35.68
C ALA A 271 20.48 -19.24 -34.43
N HIS A 272 21.27 -20.16 -33.87
CA HIS A 272 21.43 -21.60 -34.13
C HIS A 272 21.78 -22.28 -32.76
N VAL A 273 20.96 -23.22 -32.24
CA VAL A 273 21.19 -24.71 -32.26
C VAL A 273 22.18 -25.20 -31.17
N PRO A 274 22.02 -26.39 -30.53
CA PRO A 274 21.00 -27.46 -30.65
C PRO A 274 20.08 -27.60 -29.38
N THR A 275 19.01 -28.40 -29.28
CA THR A 275 18.31 -29.35 -30.21
C THR A 275 16.77 -29.32 -29.96
N VAL A 276 15.98 -29.95 -30.84
CA VAL A 276 14.52 -29.73 -31.10
C VAL A 276 13.84 -31.12 -31.35
N PRO A 277 12.55 -31.44 -30.98
CA PRO A 277 11.29 -31.01 -31.68
C PRO A 277 9.96 -30.91 -30.87
N ALA A 278 8.80 -30.40 -31.37
CA ALA A 278 8.49 -29.36 -32.39
C ALA A 278 6.96 -29.00 -32.53
N SER A 279 6.64 -27.70 -32.84
CA SER A 279 5.56 -27.20 -33.76
C SER A 279 4.03 -27.36 -33.43
N VAL A 280 2.99 -26.75 -34.08
CA VAL A 280 2.78 -25.95 -35.34
C VAL A 280 1.58 -24.93 -35.21
N GLU A 281 1.73 -23.58 -35.35
CA GLU A 281 0.71 -22.45 -35.56
C GLU A 281 -0.79 -22.55 -35.09
N SER A 282 -1.58 -21.56 -34.64
CA SER A 282 -1.59 -20.06 -34.40
C SER A 282 -2.93 -19.70 -33.63
N VAL A 283 -3.47 -18.50 -33.27
CA VAL A 283 -3.39 -17.05 -33.66
C VAL A 283 -3.69 -16.08 -32.43
N LYS A 284 -4.53 -15.01 -32.54
CA LYS A 284 -4.94 -13.97 -31.52
C LYS A 284 -6.22 -13.20 -31.98
N PRO A 285 -6.88 -12.30 -31.19
CA PRO A 285 -6.63 -11.80 -29.80
C PRO A 285 -7.84 -12.07 -28.83
N GLY A 286 -7.95 -11.57 -27.59
CA GLY A 286 -7.00 -10.88 -26.68
C GLY A 286 -7.53 -9.60 -25.98
N ILE A 287 -7.79 -9.63 -24.66
CA ILE A 287 -7.98 -8.47 -23.75
C ILE A 287 -6.86 -8.49 -22.68
N PRO A 288 -6.19 -7.37 -22.32
CA PRO A 288 -5.00 -7.41 -21.47
C PRO A 288 -5.32 -7.44 -19.96
N THR A 289 -5.03 -8.56 -19.29
CA THR A 289 -4.83 -8.59 -17.84
C THR A 289 -3.44 -8.03 -17.50
N LYS A 290 -3.37 -7.11 -16.52
CA LYS A 290 -2.12 -6.41 -16.18
C LYS A 290 -1.19 -7.34 -15.39
N ALA A 291 0.04 -7.54 -15.87
CA ALA A 291 0.93 -8.60 -15.43
C ALA A 291 1.45 -8.47 -13.98
N VAL A 292 1.83 -9.61 -13.40
CA VAL A 292 2.56 -9.75 -12.13
C VAL A 292 3.94 -9.06 -12.26
N SER A 293 4.29 -8.17 -11.34
CA SER A 293 5.55 -7.41 -11.37
C SER A 293 6.47 -7.72 -10.19
N VAL A 294 7.07 -8.92 -10.23
CA VAL A 294 8.36 -9.17 -9.57
C VAL A 294 9.46 -8.58 -10.44
N ILE A 295 10.41 -7.85 -9.84
CA ILE A 295 11.55 -7.29 -10.56
C ILE A 295 12.43 -8.45 -11.03
N ALA A 296 12.38 -8.76 -12.32
CA ALA A 296 13.18 -9.84 -12.91
C ALA A 296 14.69 -9.57 -12.73
N GLY A 297 15.45 -10.60 -12.36
CA GLY A 297 16.90 -10.52 -12.20
C GLY A 297 17.39 -9.81 -10.93
N VAL A 298 16.59 -9.76 -9.85
CA VAL A 298 17.16 -9.55 -8.51
C VAL A 298 17.73 -10.90 -8.03
N PRO A 299 19.00 -11.00 -7.63
CA PRO A 299 19.52 -12.24 -7.08
C PRO A 299 18.93 -12.52 -5.69
N LEU A 300 18.93 -13.80 -5.30
CA LEU A 300 18.56 -14.28 -3.98
C LEU A 300 19.82 -14.82 -3.30
N PHE A 301 20.29 -14.14 -2.26
CA PHE A 301 21.49 -14.53 -1.51
C PHE A 301 21.15 -14.89 -0.07
N LYS A 302 21.71 -16.01 0.41
CA LYS A 302 21.63 -16.44 1.81
C LYS A 302 22.86 -15.96 2.57
N GLN A 303 22.68 -15.28 3.69
CA GLN A 303 23.80 -14.79 4.52
C GLN A 303 24.65 -15.94 5.09
N GLY A 304 24.01 -17.10 5.33
CA GLY A 304 24.64 -18.33 5.79
C GLY A 304 25.09 -19.31 4.70
N ASP A 305 25.34 -18.87 3.46
CA ASP A 305 25.92 -19.74 2.43
C ASP A 305 27.35 -20.20 2.80
N LYS A 306 27.75 -21.38 2.35
CA LYS A 306 29.09 -21.95 2.59
C LYS A 306 30.23 -21.11 1.98
N ALA A 307 29.98 -20.35 0.91
CA ALA A 307 31.00 -19.59 0.20
C ALA A 307 31.45 -18.31 0.92
N TRP A 308 30.61 -17.73 1.77
CA TRP A 308 30.90 -16.46 2.47
C TRP A 308 30.44 -16.42 3.94
N GLY A 309 29.50 -17.26 4.38
CA GLY A 309 28.86 -17.18 5.70
C GLY A 309 29.82 -17.33 6.90
N SER A 310 31.03 -17.85 6.68
CA SER A 310 32.11 -17.97 7.66
C SER A 310 32.97 -16.70 7.81
N ARG A 311 32.92 -15.75 6.87
CA ARG A 311 33.65 -14.47 6.95
C ARG A 311 33.19 -13.63 8.14
N ARG A 312 34.10 -12.87 8.74
CA ARG A 312 33.85 -11.99 9.91
C ARG A 312 33.57 -10.56 9.46
N LEU A 313 32.37 -10.07 9.72
CA LEU A 313 31.95 -8.70 9.38
C LEU A 313 32.88 -7.67 10.05
N GLY A 314 33.53 -6.81 9.28
CA GLY A 314 34.38 -5.73 9.79
C GLY A 314 35.78 -6.15 10.23
N GLY A 315 36.27 -7.30 9.75
CA GLY A 315 37.64 -7.83 9.93
C GLY A 315 38.07 -8.23 11.36
N LYS A 316 37.53 -7.60 12.41
CA LYS A 316 37.95 -7.75 13.82
C LYS A 316 36.85 -8.24 14.76
N ASN A 317 35.65 -8.49 14.25
CA ASN A 317 34.48 -8.85 15.05
C ASN A 317 34.42 -10.35 15.42
N LYS A 318 33.58 -10.67 16.40
CA LYS A 318 33.18 -12.03 16.81
C LYS A 318 32.04 -12.61 15.97
N THR A 319 31.23 -11.80 15.27
CA THR A 319 30.09 -12.28 14.44
C THR A 319 30.44 -12.49 12.97
N THR A 320 29.99 -13.59 12.37
CA THR A 320 30.14 -13.86 10.93
C THR A 320 28.98 -13.32 10.08
N ILE A 321 29.12 -13.35 8.74
CA ILE A 321 28.03 -13.02 7.80
C ILE A 321 26.81 -13.92 8.05
N HIS A 322 26.99 -15.22 8.34
CA HIS A 322 25.87 -16.10 8.74
C HIS A 322 25.12 -15.54 9.95
N GLN A 323 25.85 -15.10 10.98
CA GLN A 323 25.28 -14.72 12.28
C GLN A 323 24.63 -13.33 12.30
N ALA A 324 25.11 -12.37 11.51
CA ALA A 324 24.66 -10.97 11.58
C ALA A 324 24.64 -10.22 10.22
N GLY A 325 24.78 -10.93 9.09
CA GLY A 325 24.98 -10.33 7.78
C GLY A 325 23.71 -9.90 7.02
N CYS A 326 22.53 -9.90 7.65
CA CYS A 326 21.25 -9.67 6.97
C CYS A 326 21.19 -8.32 6.22
N ALA A 327 21.57 -7.22 6.87
CA ALA A 327 21.59 -5.89 6.26
C ALA A 327 22.47 -5.86 5.00
N MET A 328 23.73 -6.29 5.14
CA MET A 328 24.71 -6.30 4.04
C MET A 328 24.28 -7.23 2.90
N THR A 329 23.78 -8.44 3.22
CA THR A 329 23.27 -9.41 2.23
C THR A 329 22.07 -8.84 1.47
N SER A 330 21.17 -8.11 2.14
CA SER A 330 20.06 -7.42 1.50
C SER A 330 20.52 -6.27 0.60
N VAL A 331 21.52 -5.49 1.01
CA VAL A 331 22.13 -4.47 0.14
C VAL A 331 22.76 -5.10 -1.09
N ALA A 332 23.51 -6.21 -0.94
CA ALA A 332 24.09 -6.95 -2.06
C ALA A 332 23.04 -7.34 -3.11
N MET A 333 21.88 -7.85 -2.68
CA MET A 333 20.75 -8.16 -3.57
C MET A 333 20.22 -6.93 -4.31
N ALA A 334 20.00 -5.81 -3.59
CA ALA A 334 19.45 -4.59 -4.19
C ALA A 334 20.42 -3.91 -5.17
N ILE A 335 21.68 -3.71 -4.78
CA ILE A 335 22.66 -2.99 -5.62
C ILE A 335 23.12 -3.81 -6.82
N SER A 336 23.11 -5.15 -6.73
CA SER A 336 23.28 -6.04 -7.88
C SER A 336 22.26 -5.76 -8.98
N LYS A 337 20.98 -5.65 -8.61
CA LYS A 337 19.92 -5.35 -9.59
C LYS A 337 20.04 -3.95 -10.17
N ILE A 338 20.26 -2.95 -9.31
CA ILE A 338 20.14 -1.53 -9.69
C ILE A 338 21.36 -1.05 -10.52
N SER A 339 22.53 -1.65 -10.33
CA SER A 339 23.72 -1.37 -11.14
C SER A 339 23.87 -2.26 -12.39
N GLY A 340 23.06 -3.31 -12.52
CA GLY A 340 23.25 -4.36 -13.53
C GLY A 340 24.51 -5.22 -13.34
N ARG A 341 25.29 -4.98 -12.26
CA ARG A 341 26.56 -5.64 -11.97
C ARG A 341 26.45 -6.37 -10.64
N SER A 342 26.25 -7.69 -10.70
CA SER A 342 26.14 -8.56 -9.52
C SER A 342 27.27 -8.32 -8.51
N ILE A 343 26.95 -8.39 -7.23
CA ILE A 343 27.91 -8.48 -6.13
C ILE A 343 27.38 -9.49 -5.10
N ASN A 344 28.17 -10.52 -4.79
CA ASN A 344 27.78 -11.49 -3.77
C ASN A 344 28.11 -10.95 -2.35
N PRO A 345 27.54 -11.52 -1.27
CA PRO A 345 27.74 -11.00 0.08
C PRO A 345 29.20 -11.06 0.57
N GLY A 346 30.01 -12.01 0.10
CA GLY A 346 31.44 -12.07 0.40
C GLY A 346 32.25 -10.98 -0.31
N GLU A 347 31.94 -10.70 -1.57
CA GLU A 347 32.53 -9.58 -2.34
C GLU A 347 32.17 -8.21 -1.73
N LEU A 348 30.92 -8.05 -1.28
CA LEU A 348 30.49 -6.81 -0.63
C LEU A 348 31.13 -6.65 0.75
N ASP A 349 31.23 -7.72 1.54
CA ASP A 349 31.95 -7.73 2.82
C ASP A 349 33.42 -7.35 2.65
N GLU A 350 34.11 -7.89 1.64
CA GLU A 350 35.50 -7.56 1.34
C GLU A 350 35.70 -6.10 0.90
N TYR A 351 34.77 -5.58 0.10
CA TYR A 351 34.74 -4.14 -0.22
C TYR A 351 34.51 -3.30 1.05
N LEU A 352 33.60 -3.72 1.94
CA LEU A 352 33.31 -2.98 3.18
C LEU A 352 34.48 -3.02 4.17
N ASP A 353 35.17 -4.14 4.33
CA ASP A 353 36.37 -4.26 5.16
C ASP A 353 37.47 -3.29 4.67
N THR A 354 37.71 -3.26 3.35
CA THR A 354 38.76 -2.42 2.74
C THR A 354 38.40 -0.93 2.68
N HIS A 355 37.11 -0.57 2.59
CA HIS A 355 36.64 0.83 2.47
C HIS A 355 36.08 1.39 3.79
N GLY A 356 36.36 0.73 4.93
CA GLY A 356 35.92 1.18 6.26
C GLY A 356 34.39 1.24 6.40
N GLY A 357 33.68 0.35 5.72
CA GLY A 357 32.22 0.29 5.56
C GLY A 357 31.42 -0.18 6.78
N TYR A 358 32.08 -0.42 7.91
CA TYR A 358 31.43 -0.79 9.18
C TYR A 358 31.72 0.25 10.28
N THR A 359 30.88 0.29 11.32
CA THR A 359 30.97 1.23 12.45
C THR A 359 30.46 0.62 13.77
N GLY A 360 30.47 1.43 14.83
CA GLY A 360 29.98 1.11 16.16
C GLY A 360 30.95 0.26 16.99
N THR A 361 30.75 0.21 18.31
CA THR A 361 31.64 -0.49 19.26
C THR A 361 31.77 -2.01 19.01
N LYS A 362 30.82 -2.60 18.28
CA LYS A 362 30.87 -4.01 17.84
C LYS A 362 31.54 -4.20 16.47
N GLY A 363 31.70 -3.15 15.67
CA GLY A 363 32.39 -3.21 14.37
C GLY A 363 31.60 -3.86 13.22
N ASN A 364 30.29 -4.09 13.34
CA ASN A 364 29.43 -4.64 12.26
C ASN A 364 28.26 -3.73 11.86
N SER A 365 28.10 -2.54 12.42
CA SER A 365 27.02 -1.64 11.99
C SER A 365 27.32 -1.12 10.59
N LEU A 366 26.47 -1.45 9.61
CA LEU A 366 26.69 -1.17 8.19
C LEU A 366 26.63 0.34 7.87
N LYS A 367 27.67 0.88 7.20
CA LYS A 367 27.62 2.21 6.57
C LYS A 367 27.00 2.08 5.17
N TRP A 368 25.68 2.28 5.11
CA TRP A 368 24.86 2.08 3.91
C TRP A 368 25.40 2.78 2.65
N ASP A 369 25.91 4.00 2.76
CA ASP A 369 26.51 4.73 1.63
C ASP A 369 27.84 4.15 1.13
N VAL A 370 28.62 3.52 2.01
CA VAL A 370 29.84 2.80 1.58
C VAL A 370 29.43 1.53 0.82
N ALA A 371 28.44 0.80 1.33
CA ALA A 371 27.89 -0.38 0.66
C ALA A 371 27.32 -0.05 -0.73
N ALA A 372 26.63 1.08 -0.88
CA ALA A 372 26.10 1.52 -2.17
C ALA A 372 27.21 1.88 -3.18
N LYS A 373 28.30 2.51 -2.71
CA LYS A 373 29.47 2.87 -3.54
C LYS A 373 30.19 1.67 -4.16
N ALA A 374 30.09 0.48 -3.56
CA ALA A 374 30.60 -0.78 -4.13
C ALA A 374 30.08 -1.08 -5.56
N ARG A 375 28.95 -0.46 -5.95
CA ARG A 375 28.39 -0.50 -7.31
C ARG A 375 28.02 0.89 -7.87
N GLY A 376 28.68 1.95 -7.41
CA GLY A 376 28.52 3.31 -7.92
C GLY A 376 27.17 3.96 -7.58
N LEU A 377 26.49 3.46 -6.55
CA LEU A 377 25.19 3.96 -6.11
C LEU A 377 25.31 4.80 -4.83
N TYR A 378 24.26 5.58 -4.57
CA TYR A 378 24.03 6.33 -3.35
C TYR A 378 22.93 5.62 -2.55
N ALA A 379 23.05 5.59 -1.22
CA ALA A 379 21.99 5.09 -0.36
C ALA A 379 21.07 6.24 0.07
N THR A 380 19.88 5.90 0.56
CA THR A 380 19.05 6.82 1.34
C THR A 380 18.29 6.02 2.38
N ARG A 381 18.64 6.23 3.64
CA ARG A 381 17.94 5.70 4.82
C ARG A 381 16.68 6.54 5.08
N LEU A 382 15.56 5.86 5.32
CA LEU A 382 14.29 6.49 5.67
C LEU A 382 13.72 5.71 6.88
N ASN A 383 13.52 6.38 8.01
CA ASN A 383 13.11 5.71 9.25
C ASN A 383 11.58 5.77 9.51
N ASN A 384 10.88 6.73 8.88
CA ASN A 384 9.43 6.93 8.97
C ASN A 384 8.74 6.59 7.64
N CYS A 385 9.06 5.44 7.05
CA CYS A 385 8.70 5.13 5.68
C CYS A 385 7.34 4.42 5.54
N SER A 386 6.61 4.73 4.46
CA SER A 386 5.31 4.13 4.12
C SER A 386 5.39 3.27 2.85
N LEU A 387 4.32 2.50 2.59
CA LEU A 387 4.18 1.68 1.38
C LEU A 387 4.34 2.47 0.08
N ILE A 388 3.99 3.77 0.07
CA ILE A 388 4.10 4.66 -1.09
C ILE A 388 5.56 4.79 -1.57
N SER A 389 6.52 4.84 -0.64
CA SER A 389 7.94 4.88 -0.98
C SER A 389 8.45 3.54 -1.49
N ILE A 390 7.96 2.43 -0.95
CA ILE A 390 8.25 1.08 -1.44
C ILE A 390 7.73 0.94 -2.88
N ASP A 391 6.47 1.32 -3.12
CA ASP A 391 5.84 1.36 -4.44
C ASP A 391 6.61 2.23 -5.44
N LYS A 392 7.09 3.41 -5.03
CA LYS A 392 7.82 4.36 -5.88
C LYS A 392 9.16 3.81 -6.37
N GLU A 393 9.83 2.99 -5.58
CA GLU A 393 11.09 2.34 -5.99
C GLU A 393 10.80 1.06 -6.79
N LEU A 394 9.85 0.22 -6.35
CA LEU A 394 9.47 -1.01 -7.05
C LEU A 394 8.93 -0.75 -8.46
N SER A 395 8.04 0.23 -8.62
CA SER A 395 7.48 0.64 -9.93
C SER A 395 8.52 1.22 -10.88
N ALA A 396 9.64 1.70 -10.34
CA ALA A 396 10.80 2.15 -11.08
C ALA A 396 11.91 1.07 -11.20
N GLY A 397 11.58 -0.20 -10.93
CA GLY A 397 12.47 -1.36 -11.13
C GLY A 397 13.57 -1.52 -10.08
N ARG A 398 13.50 -0.81 -8.95
CA ARG A 398 14.54 -0.79 -7.91
C ARG A 398 14.07 -1.51 -6.63
N PRO A 399 14.74 -2.60 -6.22
CA PRO A 399 14.43 -3.26 -4.95
C PRO A 399 14.71 -2.37 -3.74
N VAL A 400 13.98 -2.63 -2.65
CA VAL A 400 14.07 -1.85 -1.41
C VAL A 400 14.54 -2.76 -0.28
N VAL A 401 15.54 -2.32 0.49
CA VAL A 401 15.97 -3.05 1.68
C VAL A 401 15.17 -2.54 2.87
N ALA A 402 14.40 -3.41 3.53
CA ALA A 402 13.44 -3.05 4.57
C ALA A 402 13.77 -3.73 5.90
N GLY A 403 13.61 -2.97 6.99
CA GLY A 403 13.77 -3.45 8.35
C GLY A 403 12.51 -4.17 8.83
N VAL A 404 12.68 -5.29 9.51
CA VAL A 404 11.58 -6.06 10.12
C VAL A 404 11.90 -6.45 11.57
N ASP A 405 10.84 -6.65 12.35
CA ASP A 405 10.89 -7.40 13.60
C ASP A 405 10.84 -8.91 13.27
N TYR A 406 11.93 -9.62 13.55
CA TYR A 406 12.15 -11.05 13.29
C TYR A 406 11.86 -11.91 14.53
N LYS A 407 11.87 -11.31 15.72
CA LYS A 407 11.58 -11.97 16.99
C LYS A 407 10.48 -11.24 17.73
N ASP A 408 9.26 -11.77 17.66
CA ASP A 408 8.10 -11.37 18.47
C ASP A 408 8.49 -10.81 19.85
N GLY A 409 8.23 -9.52 20.07
CA GLY A 409 8.43 -8.89 21.38
C GLY A 409 9.89 -8.55 21.72
N SER A 410 10.83 -8.69 20.80
CA SER A 410 12.24 -8.25 20.97
C SER A 410 12.41 -6.73 21.06
N ALA A 411 11.39 -5.98 20.65
CA ALA A 411 11.42 -4.56 20.35
C ALA A 411 12.49 -4.13 19.33
N GLY A 412 13.13 -5.09 18.64
CA GLY A 412 14.15 -4.89 17.60
C GLY A 412 15.20 -3.81 17.90
N GLY A 413 15.72 -3.78 19.13
CA GLY A 413 16.68 -2.75 19.55
C GLY A 413 16.06 -1.35 19.63
N GLY A 414 16.78 -0.34 19.15
CA GLY A 414 16.37 1.07 19.35
C GLY A 414 15.15 1.52 18.53
N ASN A 415 14.88 0.87 17.39
CA ASN A 415 13.89 1.32 16.39
C ASN A 415 12.87 0.23 15.99
N GLY A 416 12.85 -0.95 16.63
CA GLY A 416 11.99 -2.07 16.21
C GLY A 416 12.62 -3.03 15.20
N THR A 417 13.83 -2.77 14.68
CA THR A 417 14.48 -3.57 13.63
C THR A 417 15.62 -4.46 14.15
N ASP A 418 15.42 -5.79 14.22
CA ASP A 418 16.51 -6.77 14.41
C ASP A 418 16.93 -7.50 13.12
N HIS A 419 16.13 -7.44 12.04
CA HIS A 419 16.45 -8.10 10.76
C HIS A 419 16.19 -7.23 9.53
N TRP A 420 16.77 -7.62 8.40
CA TRP A 420 16.68 -6.92 7.12
C TRP A 420 16.37 -7.88 5.99
N VAL A 421 15.43 -7.50 5.13
CA VAL A 421 15.01 -8.23 3.93
C VAL A 421 15.02 -7.33 2.70
N THR A 422 15.03 -7.89 1.50
CA THR A 422 14.95 -7.10 0.25
C THR A 422 13.59 -7.29 -0.40
N ILE A 423 12.76 -6.26 -0.46
CA ILE A 423 11.49 -6.27 -1.20
C ILE A 423 11.82 -6.12 -2.69
N VAL A 424 11.37 -7.09 -3.49
CA VAL A 424 11.73 -7.29 -4.90
C VAL A 424 10.57 -7.19 -5.87
N GLY A 425 9.33 -7.03 -5.41
CA GLY A 425 8.18 -7.00 -6.30
C GLY A 425 6.86 -6.67 -5.63
N LYS A 426 5.88 -6.32 -6.46
CA LYS A 426 4.49 -6.12 -6.08
C LYS A 426 3.58 -6.85 -7.07
N SER A 427 2.59 -7.58 -6.57
CA SER A 427 1.68 -8.35 -7.41
C SER A 427 0.25 -8.26 -6.89
N GLN A 428 -0.69 -8.24 -7.83
CA GLN A 428 -2.11 -8.42 -7.53
C GLN A 428 -2.41 -9.92 -7.62
N MET A 429 -3.01 -10.49 -6.58
CA MET A 429 -3.45 -11.88 -6.52
C MET A 429 -4.93 -11.92 -6.17
N GLY A 430 -5.79 -11.85 -7.19
CA GLY A 430 -7.23 -11.64 -6.99
C GLY A 430 -7.49 -10.27 -6.37
N ALA A 431 -8.11 -10.24 -5.18
CA ALA A 431 -8.31 -9.01 -4.41
C ALA A 431 -7.05 -8.57 -3.62
N ASP A 432 -6.11 -9.48 -3.36
CA ASP A 432 -4.95 -9.20 -2.51
C ASP A 432 -3.84 -8.45 -3.25
N VAL A 433 -3.21 -7.50 -2.54
CA VAL A 433 -1.92 -6.91 -2.92
C VAL A 433 -0.83 -7.63 -2.13
N LEU A 434 0.07 -8.32 -2.83
CA LEU A 434 1.23 -8.99 -2.25
C LEU A 434 2.52 -8.23 -2.59
N TYR A 435 3.45 -8.19 -1.65
CA TYR A 435 4.81 -7.69 -1.86
C TYR A 435 5.79 -8.85 -1.71
N THR A 436 6.48 -9.22 -2.78
CA THR A 436 7.48 -10.30 -2.75
C THR A 436 8.78 -9.75 -2.17
N ALA A 437 9.40 -10.50 -1.26
CA ALA A 437 10.69 -10.17 -0.66
C ALA A 437 11.62 -11.38 -0.60
N HIS A 438 12.92 -11.12 -0.70
CA HIS A 438 14.01 -12.08 -0.50
C HIS A 438 14.50 -11.97 0.94
N ASP A 439 14.44 -13.07 1.69
CA ASP A 439 14.96 -13.15 3.06
C ASP A 439 16.39 -13.73 3.08
N PRO A 440 17.40 -12.96 3.54
CA PRO A 440 18.78 -13.44 3.61
C PRO A 440 19.02 -14.49 4.70
N ALA A 441 18.15 -14.62 5.71
CA ALA A 441 18.31 -15.63 6.76
C ALA A 441 17.95 -17.04 6.25
N SER A 442 16.73 -17.23 5.75
CA SER A 442 16.32 -18.49 5.13
C SER A 442 17.02 -18.76 3.79
N GLY A 443 17.31 -17.71 3.02
CA GLY A 443 17.73 -17.82 1.61
C GLY A 443 16.57 -18.12 0.67
N ALA A 444 15.33 -17.76 1.04
CA ALA A 444 14.12 -18.04 0.28
C ALA A 444 13.31 -16.75 -0.02
N PRO A 445 12.47 -16.74 -1.07
CA PRO A 445 11.47 -15.70 -1.26
C PRO A 445 10.26 -15.93 -0.35
N PHE A 446 9.65 -14.85 0.11
CA PHE A 446 8.38 -14.85 0.83
C PHE A 446 7.51 -13.65 0.42
N THR A 447 6.29 -13.56 0.95
CA THR A 447 5.35 -12.49 0.65
C THR A 447 4.86 -11.78 1.90
N PHE A 448 4.67 -10.46 1.78
CA PHE A 448 3.90 -9.64 2.71
C PHE A 448 2.55 -9.23 2.11
N LYS A 449 1.59 -8.89 2.98
CA LYS A 449 0.42 -8.05 2.68
C LYS A 449 0.57 -6.69 3.35
N ALA A 450 -0.17 -5.70 2.86
CA ALA A 450 -0.32 -4.41 3.54
C ALA A 450 -1.09 -4.56 4.86
N ASN A 451 -0.66 -3.84 5.89
CA ASN A 451 -1.32 -3.70 7.18
C ASN A 451 -1.14 -2.25 7.66
N GLY A 452 -2.07 -1.38 7.25
CA GLY A 452 -1.88 0.07 7.32
C GLY A 452 -0.69 0.51 6.46
N ASN A 453 0.15 1.41 6.99
CA ASN A 453 1.35 1.91 6.31
C ASN A 453 2.54 0.92 6.29
N LEU A 454 2.39 -0.26 6.92
CA LEU A 454 3.44 -1.26 7.10
C LEU A 454 3.06 -2.56 6.38
N LEU A 455 4.03 -3.47 6.25
CA LEU A 455 3.88 -4.79 5.68
C LEU A 455 3.90 -5.85 6.79
N ILE A 456 3.06 -6.89 6.64
CA ILE A 456 3.05 -8.09 7.50
C ILE A 456 3.14 -9.37 6.65
N ALA A 457 3.99 -10.31 7.06
CA ALA A 457 4.24 -11.54 6.30
C ALA A 457 2.99 -12.43 6.20
N THR A 458 2.80 -13.12 5.07
CA THR A 458 1.62 -13.95 4.81
C THR A 458 1.72 -15.40 5.27
N ASN A 459 2.93 -15.88 5.55
CA ASN A 459 3.22 -17.29 5.77
C ASN A 459 3.78 -17.52 7.18
N ALA A 460 3.31 -18.57 7.86
CA ALA A 460 3.59 -18.84 9.28
C ALA A 460 5.05 -19.15 9.66
N ILE A 461 5.99 -19.14 8.71
CA ILE A 461 7.44 -19.27 8.96
C ILE A 461 7.96 -18.06 9.75
N ALA A 462 7.29 -16.90 9.61
CA ALA A 462 7.74 -15.63 10.14
C ALA A 462 6.55 -14.70 10.39
N LYS A 463 6.46 -14.10 11.58
CA LYS A 463 5.50 -13.03 11.89
C LYS A 463 6.01 -11.63 11.48
N TYR A 464 6.95 -11.56 10.52
CA TYR A 464 7.67 -10.33 10.20
C TYR A 464 6.72 -9.18 9.92
N LYS A 465 6.93 -8.09 10.65
CA LYS A 465 6.30 -6.79 10.45
C LYS A 465 7.39 -5.80 10.09
N THR A 466 7.24 -5.05 8.99
CA THR A 466 8.18 -3.97 8.69
C THR A 466 8.09 -2.86 9.72
N THR A 467 9.21 -2.29 10.11
CA THR A 467 9.32 -1.35 11.24
C THR A 467 8.99 0.09 10.86
N GLY A 468 9.06 0.41 9.56
CA GLY A 468 9.07 1.78 9.04
C GLY A 468 10.47 2.18 8.55
N GLU A 469 11.52 1.44 8.91
CA GLU A 469 12.85 1.68 8.36
C GLU A 469 13.05 1.01 6.99
N ILE A 470 13.51 1.77 6.00
CA ILE A 470 14.02 1.24 4.73
C ILE A 470 15.34 1.90 4.31
N CYS A 471 16.01 1.28 3.34
CA CYS A 471 17.08 1.86 2.56
C CYS A 471 16.77 1.70 1.06
N THR A 472 16.94 2.79 0.30
CA THR A 472 16.76 2.85 -1.16
C THR A 472 18.09 3.20 -1.84
N PHE A 473 18.28 2.77 -3.09
CA PHE A 473 19.57 2.94 -3.80
C PHE A 473 19.37 3.52 -5.19
N LYS A 474 20.18 4.50 -5.57
CA LYS A 474 20.07 5.21 -6.87
C LYS A 474 21.44 5.49 -7.47
N GLN A 475 21.51 5.56 -8.79
CA GLN A 475 22.68 6.12 -9.49
C GLN A 475 22.80 7.60 -9.14
N GLY A 476 24.02 8.12 -9.08
CA GLY A 476 24.25 9.55 -8.83
C GLY A 476 23.84 10.41 -10.03
N ASN A 477 23.35 11.62 -9.77
CA ASN A 477 23.29 12.65 -10.82
C ASN A 477 24.71 13.05 -11.20
N THR A 478 25.11 12.82 -12.46
CA THR A 478 26.31 13.42 -13.05
C THR A 478 26.05 14.88 -13.43
N LYS A 479 25.87 15.73 -12.40
CA LYS A 479 25.90 17.20 -12.51
C LYS A 479 26.70 17.79 -11.36
N ASN A 480 27.51 18.80 -11.68
CA ASN A 480 28.48 19.49 -10.82
C ASN A 480 29.82 18.76 -10.64
N VAL A 481 30.53 18.59 -11.77
CA VAL A 481 31.84 19.25 -11.94
C VAL A 481 31.58 20.49 -12.78
#